data_AF-A0A7S1CWL1-F1
#
_entry.id   AF-A0A7S1CWL1-F1
#
_cell.length_a   1.000
_cell.length_b   1.000
_cell.length_c   1.000
_cell.angle_alpha   90.00
_cell.angle_beta   90.00
_cell.angle_gamma   90.00
#
_symmetry.space_group_name_H-M   'P 1'
#
loop_
_entity.id
_entity.type
_entity.pdbx_description
1 polymer ?
#
loop_
_entity_poly.entity_id
_entity_poly.type
_entity_poly.pdbx_seq_one_letter_code
_entity_poly.pdbx_strand_id
1 'polypeptide(L)'
;YHQMVIGISFFDCISSLAYALVGVMAPVEEGFYQSHGNRTTCSLQGFMIQLGLTSVFYNLCLMIYFYLVIRHNWKERQFRKYLKAMHVVVALVGLSLAFAAIPHYGAQFGTLTHILCS
;
A
#
# COMPACT_ATOMS: atom_id res chain seq x y z
N TYR A 1 -6.91 17.08 -8.21
CA TYR A 1 -6.49 15.75 -8.71
C TYR A 1 -4.98 15.53 -8.57
N HIS A 2 -4.10 16.46 -8.97
CA HIS A 2 -2.63 16.28 -8.88
C HIS A 2 -2.09 15.78 -7.53
N GLN A 3 -2.60 16.29 -6.41
CA GLN A 3 -2.15 15.87 -5.07
C GLN A 3 -2.41 14.37 -4.79
N MET A 4 -3.49 13.80 -5.32
CA MET A 4 -3.79 12.38 -5.15
C MET A 4 -2.88 11.50 -6.02
N VAL A 5 -2.59 11.94 -7.25
CA VAL A 5 -1.68 11.22 -8.16
C VAL A 5 -0.26 11.15 -7.60
N ILE A 6 0.22 12.25 -7.01
CA ILE A 6 1.53 12.27 -6.33
C ILE A 6 1.55 11.26 -5.17
N GLY A 7 0.48 11.20 -4.37
CA GLY A 7 0.33 10.21 -3.31
C GLY A 7 0.40 8.77 -3.84
N ILE A 8 -0.36 8.47 -4.89
CA ILE A 8 -0.38 7.15 -5.55
C ILE A 8 1.03 6.74 -5.98
N SER A 9 1.73 7.59 -6.73
CA SER A 9 3.07 7.27 -7.24
C SER A 9 4.09 7.07 -6.12
N PHE A 10 4.00 7.87 -5.05
CA PHE A 10 4.90 7.73 -3.90
C PHE A 10 4.73 6.37 -3.20
N PHE A 11 3.50 5.97 -2.93
CA PHE A 11 3.24 4.66 -2.32
C PHE A 11 3.57 3.50 -3.25
N ASP A 12 3.33 3.64 -4.55
CA ASP A 12 3.63 2.62 -5.56
C ASP A 12 5.13 2.37 -5.73
N CYS A 13 5.95 3.43 -5.71
CA CYS A 13 7.41 3.31 -5.67
C CYS A 13 7.89 2.55 -4.44
N ILE A 14 7.32 2.86 -3.26
CA ILE A 14 7.68 2.19 -2.00
C ILE A 14 7.33 0.71 -2.05
N SER A 15 6.11 0.35 -2.47
CA SER A 15 5.70 -1.05 -2.57
C SER A 15 6.49 -1.80 -3.62
N SER A 16 6.82 -1.18 -4.75
CA SER A 16 7.65 -1.80 -5.79
C SER A 16 9.05 -2.12 -5.30
N LEU A 17 9.67 -1.21 -4.52
CA LEU A 17 10.95 -1.49 -3.87
C LEU A 17 10.83 -2.62 -2.85
N ALA A 18 9.74 -2.67 -2.08
CA ALA A 18 9.49 -3.74 -1.12
C ALA A 18 9.34 -5.12 -1.79
N TYR A 19 8.64 -5.18 -2.93
CA TYR A 19 8.54 -6.40 -3.75
C TYR A 19 9.88 -6.80 -4.38
N ALA A 20 10.67 -5.84 -4.87
CA ALA A 20 11.99 -6.12 -5.43
C ALA A 20 12.95 -6.73 -4.39
N LEU A 21 12.80 -6.35 -3.13
CA LEU A 21 13.63 -6.81 -2.01
C LEU A 21 13.06 -8.05 -1.29
N VAL A 22 12.04 -8.72 -1.83
CA VAL A 22 11.40 -9.90 -1.19
C VAL A 22 12.38 -11.03 -0.92
N GLY A 23 13.29 -11.32 -1.85
CA GLY A 23 14.29 -12.37 -1.67
C GLY A 23 15.31 -12.03 -0.58
N VAL A 24 15.81 -10.79 -0.57
CA VAL A 24 16.89 -10.36 0.34
C VAL A 24 16.39 -10.19 1.77
N MET A 25 15.18 -9.64 1.96
CA MET A 25 14.63 -9.36 3.29
C MET A 25 14.02 -10.59 3.98
N ALA A 26 13.98 -11.74 3.31
CA ALA A 26 13.54 -13.00 3.86
C ALA A 26 14.50 -13.47 4.99
N PRO A 27 13.96 -14.02 6.10
CA PRO A 27 14.76 -14.48 7.23
C PRO A 27 15.64 -15.67 6.83
N VAL A 28 16.93 -15.61 7.19
CA VAL A 28 17.90 -16.70 6.92
C VAL A 28 17.49 -18.04 7.55
N GLU A 29 16.73 -17.94 8.64
CA GLU A 29 16.31 -19.03 9.50
C GLU A 29 15.35 -20.00 8.81
N GLU A 30 14.69 -19.56 7.73
CA GLU A 30 13.76 -20.38 6.95
C GLU A 30 14.45 -21.09 5.76
N GLY A 31 15.76 -20.91 5.58
CA GLY A 31 16.56 -21.73 4.65
C GLY A 31 16.36 -21.42 3.16
N PHE A 32 15.86 -20.22 2.82
CA PHE A 32 15.62 -19.83 1.43
C PHE A 32 16.90 -19.47 0.65
N TYR A 33 16.88 -19.67 -0.67
CA TYR A 33 17.95 -19.22 -1.56
C TYR A 33 17.99 -17.68 -1.61
N GLN A 34 19.14 -17.06 -1.27
CA GLN A 34 19.37 -15.60 -1.16
C GLN A 34 18.75 -14.91 0.07
N SER A 35 18.36 -15.63 1.13
CA SER A 35 17.94 -15.01 2.38
C SER A 35 19.14 -14.41 3.12
N HIS A 36 19.20 -13.08 3.22
CA HIS A 36 20.18 -12.34 4.01
C HIS A 36 19.52 -11.50 5.13
N GLY A 37 18.20 -11.59 5.26
CA GLY A 37 17.40 -10.77 6.17
C GLY A 37 17.13 -11.41 7.53
N ASN A 38 16.35 -10.71 8.35
CA ASN A 38 15.91 -11.15 9.67
C ASN A 38 14.38 -10.95 9.82
N ARG A 39 13.80 -11.40 10.94
CA ARG A 39 12.36 -11.23 11.20
C ARG A 39 11.92 -9.76 11.17
N THR A 40 12.80 -8.83 11.54
CA THR A 40 12.54 -7.38 11.51
C THR A 40 12.44 -6.85 10.09
N THR A 41 13.35 -7.26 9.18
CA THR A 41 13.29 -6.86 7.77
C THR A 41 12.08 -7.44 7.08
N CYS A 42 11.68 -8.67 7.42
CA CYS A 42 10.46 -9.29 6.94
C CYS A 42 9.20 -8.53 7.40
N SER A 43 9.11 -8.14 8.68
CA SER A 43 8.00 -7.32 9.18
C SER A 43 7.96 -5.93 8.53
N LEU A 44 9.13 -5.32 8.29
CA LEU A 44 9.21 -4.02 7.61
C LEU A 44 8.75 -4.13 6.15
N GLN A 45 9.14 -5.21 5.46
CA GLN A 45 8.70 -5.47 4.09
C GLN A 45 7.18 -5.63 4.01
N GLY A 46 6.57 -6.41 4.90
CA GLY A 46 5.12 -6.56 4.96
C GLY A 46 4.41 -5.23 5.19
N PHE A 47 4.95 -4.40 6.10
CA PHE A 47 4.44 -3.05 6.31
C PHE A 47 4.54 -2.18 5.04
N MET A 48 5.66 -2.21 4.32
CA MET A 48 5.83 -1.42 3.09
C MET A 48 4.90 -1.89 1.95
N ILE A 49 4.67 -3.19 1.81
CA ILE A 49 3.72 -3.73 0.83
C ILE A 49 2.29 -3.34 1.20
N GLN A 50 1.93 -3.41 2.49
CA GLN A 50 0.62 -3.01 2.98
C GLN A 50 0.36 -1.51 2.77
N LEU A 51 1.40 -0.66 2.89
CA LEU A 51 1.30 0.75 2.53
C LEU A 51 0.95 0.96 1.05
N GLY A 52 1.43 0.09 0.16
CA GLY A 52 1.06 0.07 -1.26
C GLY A 52 -0.44 -0.11 -1.49
N LEU A 53 -1.13 -0.82 -0.60
CA LEU A 53 -2.59 -1.02 -0.63
C LEU A 53 -3.36 0.30 -0.51
N THR A 54 -2.75 1.32 0.11
CA THR A 54 -3.29 2.69 0.17
C THR A 54 -3.46 3.31 -1.22
N SER A 55 -2.62 2.94 -2.20
CA SER A 55 -2.70 3.44 -3.58
C SER A 55 -4.01 3.00 -4.27
N VAL A 56 -4.50 1.80 -3.94
CA VAL A 56 -5.77 1.26 -4.45
C VAL A 56 -6.95 2.10 -3.96
N PHE A 57 -6.95 2.48 -2.68
CA PHE A 57 -7.98 3.36 -2.12
C PHE A 57 -7.97 4.76 -2.75
N TYR A 58 -6.78 5.31 -3.07
CA TYR A 58 -6.70 6.57 -3.80
C TYR A 58 -7.28 6.48 -5.21
N ASN A 59 -7.03 5.37 -5.92
CA ASN A 59 -7.61 5.12 -7.23
C ASN A 59 -9.15 4.99 -7.15
N LEU A 60 -9.68 4.33 -6.12
CA LEU A 60 -11.12 4.24 -5.88
C LEU A 60 -11.74 5.63 -5.69
N CYS A 61 -11.12 6.49 -4.88
CA CYS A 61 -11.58 7.87 -4.69
C CYS A 61 -11.53 8.70 -6.00
N LEU A 62 -10.54 8.47 -6.86
CA LEU A 62 -10.49 9.09 -8.20
C LEU A 62 -11.64 8.63 -9.09
N MET A 63 -12.02 7.35 -9.06
CA MET A 63 -13.18 6.86 -9.80
C MET A 63 -14.48 7.49 -9.32
N ILE A 64 -14.67 7.61 -8.00
CA ILE A 64 -15.83 8.30 -7.41
C ILE A 64 -15.86 9.77 -7.85
N TYR A 65 -14.70 10.44 -7.86
CA TYR A 65 -14.58 11.80 -8.36
C TYR A 65 -15.02 11.93 -9.82
N PHE A 66 -14.48 11.11 -10.72
CA PHE A 66 -14.86 11.15 -12.13
C PHE A 66 -16.34 10.82 -12.34
N TYR A 67 -16.87 9.86 -11.59
CA TYR A 67 -18.29 9.52 -11.62
C TYR A 67 -19.17 10.73 -11.24
N LEU A 68 -18.87 11.41 -10.13
CA LEU A 68 -19.64 12.58 -9.67
C LEU A 68 -19.53 13.76 -10.63
N VAL A 69 -18.35 14.00 -11.21
CA VAL A 69 -18.15 15.06 -12.20
C VAL A 69 -18.94 14.77 -13.47
N ILE A 70 -18.88 13.54 -13.98
CA ILE A 70 -19.54 13.17 -15.25
C ILE A 70 -21.07 13.05 -15.08
N ARG A 71 -21.54 12.39 -14.02
CA ARG A 71 -22.97 12.09 -13.83
C ARG A 71 -23.74 13.21 -13.14
N HIS A 72 -23.13 13.88 -12.17
CA HIS A 72 -23.79 14.95 -11.41
C HIS A 72 -23.34 16.36 -11.80
N ASN A 73 -22.44 16.51 -12.78
CA ASN A 73 -21.98 17.81 -13.28
C ASN A 73 -21.44 18.73 -12.17
N TRP A 74 -20.81 18.11 -11.16
CA TRP A 74 -20.28 18.83 -10.00
C TRP A 74 -19.11 19.74 -10.40
N LYS A 75 -19.15 21.00 -9.96
CA LYS A 75 -18.07 21.96 -10.20
C LYS A 75 -16.85 21.64 -9.33
N GLU A 76 -15.67 21.59 -9.94
CA GLU A 76 -14.37 21.34 -9.27
C GLU A 76 -14.15 22.17 -8.00
N ARG A 77 -14.61 23.42 -7.99
CA ARG A 77 -14.38 24.37 -6.88
C ARG A 77 -15.07 23.92 -5.58
N GLN A 78 -16.22 23.26 -5.68
CA GLN A 78 -16.94 22.66 -4.55
C GLN A 78 -16.19 21.42 -4.03
N PHE A 79 -15.61 20.64 -4.96
CA PHE A 79 -14.98 19.37 -4.64
C PHE A 79 -13.56 19.50 -4.05
N ARG A 80 -12.87 20.62 -4.23
CA ARG A 80 -11.51 20.84 -3.66
C ARG A 80 -11.44 20.69 -2.14
N LYS A 81 -12.50 21.07 -1.41
CA LYS A 81 -12.57 20.88 0.05
C LYS A 81 -12.70 19.39 0.40
N TYR A 82 -13.58 18.68 -0.31
CA TYR A 82 -13.78 17.25 -0.13
C TYR A 82 -12.57 16.42 -0.56
N LEU A 83 -11.83 16.83 -1.60
CA LEU A 83 -10.60 16.16 -2.03
C LEU A 83 -9.55 16.10 -0.94
N LYS A 84 -9.34 17.20 -0.19
CA LYS A 84 -8.39 17.21 0.92
C LYS A 84 -8.86 16.31 2.06
N ALA A 85 -10.15 16.37 2.40
CA ALA A 85 -10.72 15.50 3.44
C ALA A 85 -10.61 14.01 3.05
N MET A 86 -10.96 13.67 1.81
CA MET A 86 -10.85 12.31 1.26
C MET A 86 -9.39 11.83 1.24
N HIS A 87 -8.44 12.71 0.90
CA HIS A 87 -7.03 12.37 0.93
C HIS A 87 -6.56 12.01 2.35
N VAL A 88 -6.95 12.82 3.34
CA VAL A 88 -6.64 12.55 4.76
C VAL A 88 -7.31 11.27 5.24
N VAL A 89 -8.58 11.04 4.88
CA VAL A 89 -9.30 9.81 5.25
C VAL A 89 -8.62 8.58 4.65
N VAL A 90 -8.29 8.59 3.36
CA VAL A 90 -7.62 7.47 2.71
C VAL A 90 -6.23 7.23 3.30
N ALA A 91 -5.46 8.29 3.57
CA ALA A 91 -4.18 8.18 4.23
C ALA A 91 -4.32 7.54 5.63
N LEU A 92 -5.29 7.99 6.43
CA LEU A 92 -5.54 7.46 7.77
C LEU A 92 -6.02 6.01 7.73
N VAL A 93 -6.89 5.64 6.79
CA VAL A 93 -7.36 4.27 6.61
C VAL A 93 -6.20 3.36 6.21
N GLY A 94 -5.39 3.77 5.23
CA GLY A 94 -4.21 3.00 4.82
C GLY A 94 -3.19 2.83 5.94
N LEU A 95 -2.92 3.91 6.68
CA LEU A 95 -1.99 3.88 7.81
C LEU A 95 -2.52 2.99 8.94
N SER A 96 -3.79 3.14 9.32
CA SER A 96 -4.40 2.33 10.38
C SER A 96 -4.45 0.85 10.02
N LEU A 97 -4.74 0.49 8.77
CA LEU A 97 -4.64 -0.89 8.29
C LEU A 97 -3.20 -1.41 8.36
N ALA A 98 -2.23 -0.58 7.96
CA ALA A 98 -0.82 -0.96 8.01
C ALA A 98 -0.32 -1.19 9.45
N PHE A 99 -0.77 -0.39 10.41
CA PHE A 99 -0.48 -0.59 11.83
C PHE A 99 -1.24 -1.79 12.43
N ALA A 100 -2.50 -1.98 12.06
CA ALA A 100 -3.31 -3.10 12.55
C ALA A 100 -2.79 -4.47 12.06
N ALA A 101 -2.14 -4.50 10.89
CA ALA A 101 -1.58 -5.72 10.31
C ALA A 101 -0.17 -6.08 10.83
N ILE A 102 0.47 -5.25 11.66
CA ILE A 102 1.76 -5.55 12.31
C ILE A 102 1.83 -6.94 12.95
N PRO A 103 0.88 -7.35 13.83
CA PRO A 103 0.92 -8.68 14.44
C PRO A 103 0.74 -9.82 13.44
N HIS A 104 0.22 -9.55 12.23
CA HIS A 104 -0.10 -10.56 11.23
C HIS A 104 0.98 -10.76 10.15
N TYR A 105 1.90 -9.82 9.97
CA TYR A 105 2.94 -9.93 8.93
C TYR A 105 3.85 -11.15 9.11
N GLY A 106 4.13 -11.55 10.34
CA GLY A 106 4.93 -12.76 10.62
C GLY A 106 4.25 -14.07 10.18
N ALA A 107 2.93 -14.11 10.07
CA ALA A 107 2.17 -15.30 9.67
C ALA A 107 1.93 -15.38 8.15
N GLN A 108 1.77 -14.23 7.49
CA GLN A 108 1.42 -14.16 6.06
C GLN A 108 2.60 -14.44 5.13
N PHE A 109 3.82 -14.04 5.49
CA PHE A 109 4.98 -14.26 4.63
C PHE A 109 5.35 -15.74 4.49
N GLY A 110 5.22 -16.56 5.54
CA GLY A 110 5.41 -18.01 5.43
C GLY A 110 4.43 -18.68 4.46
N THR A 111 3.27 -18.06 4.20
CA THR A 111 2.30 -18.55 3.19
C THR A 111 2.60 -18.00 1.79
N LEU A 112 3.09 -16.75 1.69
CA LEU A 112 3.46 -16.12 0.41
C LEU A 112 4.73 -16.75 -0.20
N THR A 113 5.74 -17.10 0.62
CA THR A 113 6.92 -17.87 0.19
C THR A 113 6.58 -19.29 -0.24
N HIS A 114 5.55 -19.91 0.34
CA HIS A 114 5.07 -21.24 -0.08
C HIS A 114 4.45 -21.22 -1.49
N ILE A 115 3.84 -20.11 -1.90
CA ILE A 115 3.20 -19.94 -3.22
C ILE A 115 4.21 -19.45 -4.28
N LEU A 116 5.17 -18.60 -3.90
CA LEU A 116 6.23 -18.13 -4.80
C LEU A 116 7.31 -19.19 -5.11
N CYS A 117 7.36 -20.28 -4.33
CA CYS A 117 8.26 -21.42 -4.51
C CYS A 117 7.48 -22.76 -4.64
N SER A 118 6.32 -22.72 -5.28
CA SER A 118 5.64 -23.91 -5.84
C SER A 118 5.51 -23.80 -7.35
#